data_AF-A0A924YLG7-F1
#
_entry.id   AF-A0A924YLG7-F1
#
_cell.length_a   1.000
_cell.length_b   1.000
_cell.length_c   1.000
_cell.angle_alpha   90.00
_cell.angle_beta   90.00
_cell.angle_gamma   90.00
#
_symmetry.space_group_name_H-M   'P 1'
#
loop_
_entity.id
_entity.type
_entity.pdbx_description
1 polymer ?
#
loop_
_entity_poly.entity_id
_entity_poly.type
_entity_poly.pdbx_seq_one_letter_code
_entity_poly.pdbx_strand_id
1 'polypeptide(L)'
;MAKHFFGWDSVPTLPRRKSGRSPNLLLRLLLCLLLAGRTGAIYAAEPSAEAVEFFEKKIRPILVTHCSECHSRESKKQQGGLLLDSRDGWMRGGDSGAVIVPGDPDKSLLILAVRQTDKDLRMPPKQKLSETQIADLEAWVKKGAVDPRQAVVGQVEELTARPKYGMSLEDGRQFWSFQPVKDPAVPKVRNTNWPRNAVDHFILARMEQADVSPAPAADARTLLRRVTFDLTGLPPTPAEMDAFLADTSPQAFEKVVDRLLDSPRYGERWGRHWLDVVRYADT
;
A
#
# COMPACT_ATOMS: atom_id res chain seq x y z
N MET A 1 58.61 -1.58 1.70
CA MET A 1 57.87 -2.84 1.89
C MET A 1 56.57 -2.73 1.13
N ALA A 2 56.42 -3.55 0.10
CA ALA A 2 55.27 -3.60 -0.79
C ALA A 2 54.11 -4.41 -0.17
N LYS A 3 52.93 -4.32 -0.83
CA LYS A 3 51.75 -5.21 -0.83
C LYS A 3 50.53 -4.69 -0.01
N HIS A 4 49.29 -4.59 -0.50
CA HIS A 4 48.64 -5.04 -1.73
C HIS A 4 47.43 -4.12 -2.07
N PHE A 5 47.34 -3.68 -3.32
CA PHE A 5 46.13 -3.15 -3.97
C PHE A 5 45.34 -4.34 -4.55
N PHE A 6 44.01 -4.34 -4.38
CA PHE A 6 43.12 -5.24 -5.12
C PHE A 6 42.70 -4.57 -6.44
N GLY A 7 43.23 -5.10 -7.55
CA GLY A 7 42.83 -4.75 -8.90
C GLY A 7 41.60 -5.55 -9.34
N TRP A 8 40.65 -4.84 -9.94
CA TRP A 8 39.58 -5.42 -10.75
C TRP A 8 40.09 -5.51 -12.19
N ASP A 9 40.40 -6.73 -12.65
CA ASP A 9 40.74 -6.99 -14.04
C ASP A 9 39.85 -8.08 -14.64
N SER A 10 39.30 -7.75 -15.82
CA SER A 10 39.04 -8.64 -16.95
C SER A 10 37.85 -9.61 -16.91
N VAL A 11 36.74 -9.22 -17.54
CA VAL A 11 35.67 -10.12 -18.01
C VAL A 11 36.05 -10.67 -19.40
N PRO A 12 35.98 -12.00 -19.65
CA PRO A 12 36.31 -12.57 -20.97
C PRO A 12 35.24 -12.26 -22.03
N THR A 13 35.69 -11.79 -23.20
CA THR A 13 34.86 -11.61 -24.40
C THR A 13 34.58 -12.94 -25.10
N LEU A 14 33.30 -13.26 -25.36
CA LEU A 14 32.89 -14.41 -26.18
C LEU A 14 33.13 -14.18 -27.68
N PRO A 15 33.46 -15.24 -28.47
CA PRO A 15 33.75 -15.09 -29.88
C PRO A 15 32.49 -14.92 -30.74
N ARG A 16 32.64 -14.07 -31.76
CA ARG A 16 31.63 -13.67 -32.75
C ARG A 16 31.33 -14.82 -33.71
N ARG A 17 30.10 -15.33 -33.73
CA ARG A 17 29.63 -16.41 -34.64
C ARG A 17 29.55 -15.87 -36.08
N LYS A 18 30.29 -16.48 -37.01
CA LYS A 18 30.25 -16.15 -38.45
C LYS A 18 28.96 -16.68 -39.07
N SER A 19 28.25 -15.83 -39.81
CA SER A 19 27.04 -16.17 -40.57
C SER A 19 27.40 -16.86 -41.89
N GLY A 20 27.12 -18.16 -41.98
CA GLY A 20 27.11 -18.89 -43.24
C GLY A 20 25.75 -18.71 -43.93
N ARG A 21 25.74 -18.14 -45.14
CA ARG A 21 24.58 -18.15 -46.04
C ARG A 21 24.48 -19.53 -46.69
N SER A 22 23.38 -20.25 -46.45
CA SER A 22 23.01 -21.45 -47.21
C SER A 22 21.89 -21.10 -48.20
N PRO A 23 22.03 -21.39 -49.51
CA PRO A 23 21.04 -21.07 -50.53
C PRO A 23 20.10 -22.28 -50.68
N ASN A 24 18.84 -22.19 -50.22
CA ASN A 24 17.76 -23.13 -50.59
C ASN A 24 16.40 -22.61 -50.08
N LEU A 25 16.04 -21.37 -50.40
CA LEU A 25 14.79 -20.74 -49.95
C LEU A 25 13.61 -20.93 -50.92
N LEU A 26 13.83 -21.52 -52.10
CA LEU A 26 12.79 -21.62 -53.14
C LEU A 26 11.99 -22.93 -53.14
N LEU A 27 12.40 -23.95 -52.38
CA LEU A 27 11.71 -25.25 -52.37
C LEU A 27 10.79 -25.49 -51.16
N ARG A 28 10.76 -24.58 -50.18
CA ARG A 28 9.87 -24.71 -48.99
C ARG A 28 8.55 -23.94 -49.10
N LEU A 29 8.33 -23.16 -50.17
CA LEU A 29 7.13 -22.33 -50.33
C LEU A 29 5.94 -23.04 -50.99
N LEU A 30 6.12 -24.25 -51.52
CA LEU A 30 5.06 -24.98 -52.25
C LEU A 30 4.37 -26.10 -51.46
N LEU A 31 4.76 -26.37 -50.20
CA LEU A 31 4.12 -27.39 -49.35
C LEU A 31 3.19 -26.81 -48.27
N CYS A 32 3.15 -25.48 -48.08
CA CYS A 32 2.24 -24.83 -47.12
C CYS A 32 0.85 -24.48 -47.69
N LEU A 33 0.60 -24.73 -48.98
CA LEU A 33 -0.64 -24.31 -49.67
C LEU A 33 -1.77 -25.37 -49.68
N LEU A 34 -1.61 -26.49 -48.94
CA LEU A 34 -2.64 -27.55 -48.88
C LEU A 34 -3.20 -27.83 -47.48
N LEU A 35 -2.97 -26.95 -46.50
CA LEU A 35 -3.58 -27.02 -45.15
C LEU A 35 -4.42 -25.78 -44.79
N ALA A 36 -4.84 -24.99 -45.79
CA ALA A 36 -5.82 -23.92 -45.63
C ALA A 36 -7.25 -24.48 -45.64
N GLY A 37 -7.59 -25.31 -44.66
CA GLY A 37 -8.92 -25.91 -44.54
C GLY A 37 -9.33 -26.10 -43.09
N ARG A 38 -10.21 -25.21 -42.62
CA ARG A 38 -10.96 -25.22 -41.35
C ARG A 38 -10.34 -24.48 -40.16
N THR A 39 -10.22 -23.16 -40.27
CA THR A 39 -10.41 -22.28 -39.12
C THR A 39 -11.90 -21.97 -38.98
N GLY A 40 -12.64 -22.84 -38.28
CA GLY A 40 -13.94 -22.46 -37.75
C GLY A 40 -13.71 -21.40 -36.68
N ALA A 41 -14.17 -20.18 -36.92
CA ALA A 41 -14.22 -19.16 -35.89
C ALA A 41 -15.12 -19.68 -34.76
N ILE A 42 -14.52 -19.92 -33.59
CA ILE A 42 -15.27 -20.11 -32.35
C ILE A 42 -15.80 -18.73 -31.97
N TYR A 43 -16.95 -18.36 -32.52
CA TYR A 43 -17.73 -17.25 -31.98
C TYR A 43 -18.19 -17.69 -30.59
N ALA A 44 -17.70 -17.03 -29.55
CA ALA A 44 -18.33 -17.10 -28.24
C ALA A 44 -19.79 -16.68 -28.45
N ALA A 45 -20.73 -17.60 -28.22
CA ALA A 45 -22.14 -17.34 -28.39
C ALA A 45 -22.53 -16.12 -27.54
N GLU A 46 -23.18 -15.14 -28.16
CA GLU A 46 -23.70 -13.99 -27.41
C GLU A 46 -24.70 -14.48 -26.35
N PRO A 47 -24.70 -13.86 -25.16
CA PRO A 47 -25.62 -14.26 -24.10
C PRO A 47 -27.06 -14.13 -24.58
N SER A 48 -27.88 -15.16 -24.34
CA SER A 48 -29.28 -15.15 -24.76
C SER A 48 -30.03 -14.00 -24.09
N ALA A 49 -31.01 -13.41 -24.79
CA ALA A 49 -31.82 -12.33 -24.26
C ALA A 49 -32.51 -12.71 -22.93
N GLU A 50 -32.94 -13.96 -22.80
CA GLU A 50 -33.51 -14.50 -21.57
C GLU A 50 -32.52 -14.51 -20.40
N ALA A 51 -31.25 -14.86 -20.65
CA ALA A 51 -30.23 -14.88 -19.60
C ALA A 51 -29.87 -13.45 -19.13
N VAL A 52 -29.82 -12.50 -20.07
CA VAL A 52 -29.64 -11.08 -19.75
C VAL A 52 -30.84 -10.55 -18.95
N GLU A 53 -32.06 -10.85 -19.36
CA GLU A 53 -33.27 -10.44 -18.63
C GLU A 53 -33.31 -11.03 -17.21
N PHE A 54 -32.94 -12.30 -17.06
CA PHE A 54 -32.82 -12.93 -15.75
C PHE A 54 -31.80 -12.20 -14.87
N PHE A 55 -30.63 -11.88 -15.42
CA PHE A 55 -29.61 -11.11 -14.70
C PHE A 55 -30.15 -9.75 -14.25
N GLU A 56 -30.74 -8.98 -15.15
CA GLU A 56 -31.24 -7.63 -14.88
C GLU A 56 -32.36 -7.61 -13.83
N LYS A 57 -33.30 -8.58 -13.91
CA LYS A 57 -34.47 -8.62 -13.02
C LYS A 57 -34.21 -9.30 -11.68
N LYS A 58 -33.34 -10.31 -11.64
CA LYS A 58 -33.14 -11.17 -10.46
C LYS A 58 -31.82 -10.95 -9.77
N ILE A 59 -30.74 -10.78 -10.53
CA ILE A 59 -29.37 -10.83 -9.98
C ILE A 59 -28.84 -9.43 -9.67
N ARG A 60 -28.95 -8.49 -10.62
CA ARG A 60 -28.47 -7.11 -10.43
C ARG A 60 -29.03 -6.46 -9.15
N PRO A 61 -30.35 -6.56 -8.83
CA PRO A 61 -30.87 -5.96 -7.61
C PRO A 61 -30.23 -6.52 -6.35
N ILE A 62 -29.91 -7.82 -6.32
CA ILE A 62 -29.24 -8.47 -5.18
C ILE A 62 -27.81 -7.93 -5.04
N LEU A 63 -27.04 -7.90 -6.13
CA LEU A 63 -25.65 -7.43 -6.12
C LEU A 63 -25.53 -5.95 -5.74
N VAL A 64 -26.43 -5.10 -6.24
CA VAL A 64 -26.44 -3.68 -5.92
C VAL A 64 -26.81 -3.45 -4.46
N THR A 65 -27.88 -4.11 -3.99
CA THR A 65 -28.44 -3.86 -2.65
C THR A 65 -27.59 -4.47 -1.53
N HIS A 66 -27.01 -5.66 -1.74
CA HIS A 66 -26.40 -6.45 -0.67
C HIS A 66 -24.89 -6.64 -0.80
N CYS A 67 -24.29 -6.36 -1.95
CA CYS A 67 -22.88 -6.65 -2.20
C CYS A 67 -22.05 -5.39 -2.48
N SER A 68 -22.62 -4.39 -3.16
CA SER A 68 -21.86 -3.25 -3.70
C SER A 68 -21.29 -2.32 -2.62
N GLU A 69 -21.87 -2.28 -1.41
CA GLU A 69 -21.32 -1.49 -0.29
C GLU A 69 -19.89 -1.91 0.10
N CYS A 70 -19.49 -3.16 -0.17
CA CYS A 70 -18.17 -3.71 0.18
C CYS A 70 -17.37 -4.26 -1.02
N HIS A 71 -18.04 -4.60 -2.14
CA HIS A 71 -17.45 -5.28 -3.29
C HIS A 71 -17.72 -4.56 -4.61
N SER A 72 -17.63 -3.23 -4.63
CA SER A 72 -17.75 -2.41 -5.85
C SER A 72 -16.64 -1.37 -5.91
N ARG A 73 -16.31 -0.84 -7.07
CA ARG A 73 -15.23 0.14 -7.26
C ARG A 73 -15.38 1.39 -6.41
N GLU A 74 -16.62 1.79 -6.14
CA GLU A 74 -16.94 3.01 -5.39
C GLU A 74 -17.03 2.78 -3.87
N SER A 75 -16.88 1.54 -3.40
CA SER A 75 -16.97 1.26 -1.98
C SER A 75 -15.77 1.80 -1.20
N LYS A 76 -16.08 2.57 -0.16
CA LYS A 76 -15.11 3.16 0.79
C LYS A 76 -14.35 2.10 1.60
N LYS A 77 -14.85 0.86 1.68
CA LYS A 77 -14.26 -0.23 2.47
C LYS A 77 -14.28 -1.53 1.67
N GLN A 78 -13.41 -1.62 0.65
CA GLN A 78 -13.23 -2.84 -0.14
C GLN A 78 -12.94 -4.05 0.74
N GLN A 79 -13.69 -5.14 0.54
CA GLN A 79 -13.47 -6.41 1.22
C GLN A 79 -12.96 -7.47 0.24
N GLY A 80 -11.96 -8.23 0.67
CA GLY A 80 -11.45 -9.41 -0.05
C GLY A 80 -10.92 -9.17 -1.46
N GLY A 81 -10.51 -7.95 -1.84
CA GLY A 81 -9.99 -7.64 -3.18
C GLY A 81 -11.00 -7.90 -4.32
N LEU A 82 -12.28 -8.04 -3.98
CA LEU A 82 -13.32 -8.58 -4.85
C LEU A 82 -14.21 -7.45 -5.39
N LEU A 83 -14.46 -7.47 -6.71
CA LEU A 83 -15.43 -6.60 -7.38
C LEU A 83 -16.57 -7.43 -7.96
N LEU A 84 -17.81 -7.12 -7.56
CA LEU A 84 -19.05 -7.76 -8.03
C LEU A 84 -19.93 -6.81 -8.87
N ASP A 85 -19.45 -5.60 -9.15
CA ASP A 85 -20.14 -4.55 -9.90
C ASP A 85 -19.96 -4.65 -11.43
N SER A 86 -19.06 -5.52 -11.89
CA SER A 86 -18.75 -5.77 -13.29
C SER A 86 -18.36 -7.22 -13.55
N ARG A 87 -18.60 -7.73 -14.77
CA ARG A 87 -18.23 -9.08 -15.19
C ARG A 87 -16.75 -9.35 -15.04
N ASP A 88 -15.92 -8.47 -15.60
CA ASP A 88 -14.47 -8.60 -15.52
C ASP A 88 -13.96 -8.54 -14.08
N GLY A 89 -14.67 -7.80 -13.22
CA GLY A 89 -14.40 -7.71 -11.80
C GLY A 89 -14.49 -9.07 -11.10
N TRP A 90 -15.61 -9.78 -11.27
CA TRP A 90 -15.81 -11.05 -10.57
C TRP A 90 -15.13 -12.22 -11.27
N MET A 91 -14.93 -12.17 -12.59
CA MET A 91 -14.18 -13.20 -13.33
C MET A 91 -12.72 -13.28 -12.88
N ARG A 92 -12.12 -12.14 -12.51
CA ARG A 92 -10.76 -12.09 -11.93
C ARG A 92 -10.69 -12.71 -10.53
N GLY A 93 -11.79 -12.67 -9.78
CA GLY A 93 -11.83 -13.14 -8.39
C GLY A 93 -11.33 -12.12 -7.37
N GLY A 94 -11.12 -12.58 -6.14
CA GLY A 94 -10.60 -11.79 -5.02
C GLY A 94 -9.35 -12.41 -4.38
N ASP A 95 -9.01 -11.95 -3.18
CA ASP A 95 -7.84 -12.41 -2.41
C ASP A 95 -7.82 -13.94 -2.21
N SER A 96 -9.01 -14.58 -2.18
CA SER A 96 -9.19 -16.03 -2.02
C SER A 96 -9.32 -16.79 -3.36
N GLY A 97 -9.05 -16.14 -4.49
CA GLY A 97 -9.14 -16.72 -5.83
C GLY A 97 -10.51 -16.54 -6.50
N ALA A 98 -10.88 -17.50 -7.35
CA ALA A 98 -12.09 -17.43 -8.16
C ALA A 98 -13.36 -17.42 -7.29
N VAL A 99 -14.21 -16.40 -7.47
CA VAL A 99 -15.39 -16.19 -6.62
C VAL A 99 -16.65 -16.86 -7.16
N ILE A 100 -16.78 -16.92 -8.49
CA ILE A 100 -17.87 -17.54 -9.21
C ILE A 100 -17.24 -18.49 -10.23
N VAL A 101 -17.68 -19.74 -10.21
CA VAL A 101 -17.32 -20.79 -11.16
C VAL A 101 -18.56 -21.06 -12.02
N PRO A 102 -18.64 -20.51 -13.25
CA PRO A 102 -19.78 -20.70 -14.12
C PRO A 102 -20.13 -22.18 -14.31
N GLY A 103 -21.39 -22.54 -14.09
CA GLY A 103 -21.89 -23.90 -14.17
C GLY A 103 -21.79 -24.72 -12.87
N ASP A 104 -21.03 -24.27 -11.87
CA ASP A 104 -20.77 -25.03 -10.64
C ASP A 104 -21.01 -24.16 -9.37
N PRO A 105 -22.25 -24.08 -8.88
CA PRO A 105 -22.58 -23.34 -7.66
C PRO A 105 -21.83 -23.84 -6.42
N ASP A 106 -21.55 -25.13 -6.30
CA ASP A 106 -20.93 -25.71 -5.10
C ASP A 106 -19.44 -25.39 -5.02
N LYS A 107 -18.78 -25.14 -6.15
CA LYS A 107 -17.40 -24.61 -6.18
C LYS A 107 -17.32 -23.08 -6.20
N SER A 108 -18.45 -22.38 -6.22
CA SER A 108 -18.48 -20.92 -6.26
C SER A 108 -18.47 -20.33 -4.85
N LEU A 109 -17.37 -19.68 -4.47
CA LEU A 109 -17.22 -19.04 -3.15
C LEU A 109 -18.37 -18.06 -2.82
N LEU A 110 -18.89 -17.34 -3.82
CA LEU A 110 -20.06 -16.47 -3.64
C LEU A 110 -21.26 -17.25 -3.08
N ILE A 111 -21.55 -18.43 -3.63
CA ILE A 111 -22.70 -19.25 -3.23
C ILE A 111 -22.47 -19.84 -1.83
N LEU A 112 -21.26 -20.34 -1.56
CA LEU A 112 -20.89 -20.83 -0.24
C LEU A 112 -21.03 -19.73 0.83
N ALA A 113 -20.62 -18.51 0.49
CA ALA A 113 -20.69 -17.36 1.38
C ALA A 113 -22.13 -16.93 1.71
N VAL A 114 -23.01 -16.86 0.70
CA VAL A 114 -24.43 -16.45 0.90
C VAL A 114 -25.31 -17.54 1.51
N ARG A 115 -24.95 -18.82 1.32
CA ARG A 115 -25.53 -19.94 2.07
C ARG A 115 -25.17 -19.89 3.55
N GLN A 116 -24.05 -19.23 3.89
CA GLN A 116 -23.49 -19.14 5.24
C GLN A 116 -23.20 -20.50 5.89
N THR A 117 -22.86 -21.50 5.07
CA THR A 117 -22.54 -22.87 5.51
C THR A 117 -21.15 -22.98 6.14
N ASP A 118 -20.24 -22.09 5.77
CA ASP A 118 -18.92 -21.93 6.37
C ASP A 118 -18.96 -20.71 7.32
N LYS A 119 -18.40 -20.85 8.53
CA LYS A 119 -18.36 -19.78 9.54
C LYS A 119 -17.38 -18.67 9.17
N ASP A 120 -16.34 -18.98 8.41
CA ASP A 120 -15.25 -18.06 8.06
C ASP A 120 -15.51 -17.31 6.74
N LEU A 121 -16.52 -17.74 5.97
CA LEU A 121 -16.88 -17.14 4.67
C LEU A 121 -18.26 -16.47 4.66
N ARG A 122 -18.92 -16.27 5.81
CA ARG A 122 -20.30 -15.75 5.86
C ARG A 122 -20.43 -14.36 5.26
N MET A 123 -21.28 -14.22 4.25
CA MET A 123 -21.68 -12.93 3.66
C MET A 123 -23.19 -12.94 3.33
N PRO A 124 -23.87 -11.79 3.27
CA PRO A 124 -23.45 -10.47 3.76
C PRO A 124 -23.27 -10.46 5.30
N PRO A 125 -22.47 -9.52 5.85
CA PRO A 125 -22.04 -9.56 7.26
C PRO A 125 -23.13 -9.22 8.29
N LYS A 126 -24.21 -8.56 7.87
CA LYS A 126 -25.27 -8.08 8.78
C LYS A 126 -26.55 -8.92 8.71
N GLN A 127 -26.96 -9.32 7.50
CA GLN A 127 -28.24 -9.98 7.27
C GLN A 127 -28.11 -11.01 6.16
N LYS A 128 -28.62 -12.22 6.40
CA LYS A 128 -28.70 -13.28 5.39
C LYS A 128 -29.71 -12.88 4.31
N LEU A 129 -29.37 -13.20 3.06
CA LEU A 129 -30.31 -13.09 1.95
C LEU A 129 -31.52 -14.02 2.16
N SER A 130 -32.64 -13.70 1.51
CA SER A 130 -33.79 -14.61 1.51
C SER A 130 -33.46 -15.89 0.75
N GLU A 131 -34.13 -16.99 1.08
CA GLU A 131 -33.95 -18.27 0.38
C GLU A 131 -34.22 -18.15 -1.13
N THR A 132 -35.13 -17.25 -1.53
CA THR A 132 -35.42 -16.97 -2.94
C THR A 132 -34.27 -16.26 -3.64
N GLN A 133 -33.64 -15.27 -2.97
CA GLN A 133 -32.47 -14.57 -3.50
C GLN A 133 -31.27 -15.51 -3.63
N ILE A 134 -31.06 -16.41 -2.66
CA ILE A 134 -30.01 -17.42 -2.72
C ILE A 134 -30.27 -18.38 -3.88
N ALA A 135 -31.51 -18.87 -4.03
CA ALA A 135 -31.88 -19.75 -5.15
C ALA A 135 -31.70 -19.08 -6.52
N ASP A 136 -32.03 -17.79 -6.64
CA ASP A 136 -31.82 -17.03 -7.88
C ASP A 136 -30.31 -16.92 -8.22
N LEU A 137 -29.46 -16.66 -7.23
CA LEU A 137 -27.99 -16.63 -7.41
C LEU A 137 -27.44 -18.00 -7.81
N GLU A 138 -27.90 -19.09 -7.18
CA GLU A 138 -27.50 -20.45 -7.54
C GLU A 138 -27.90 -20.82 -8.96
N ALA A 139 -29.14 -20.50 -9.34
CA ALA A 139 -29.65 -20.74 -10.68
C ALA A 139 -28.86 -19.95 -11.73
N TRP A 140 -28.53 -18.69 -11.43
CA TRP A 140 -27.68 -17.86 -12.28
C TRP A 140 -26.29 -18.47 -12.50
N VAL A 141 -25.61 -18.87 -11.42
CA VAL A 141 -24.28 -19.51 -11.52
C VAL A 141 -24.37 -20.81 -12.31
N LYS A 142 -25.37 -21.65 -12.03
CA LYS A 142 -25.61 -22.92 -12.75
C LYS A 142 -25.85 -22.72 -14.24
N LYS A 143 -26.50 -21.62 -14.63
CA LYS A 143 -26.74 -21.23 -16.03
C LYS A 143 -25.54 -20.54 -16.70
N GLY A 144 -24.37 -20.53 -16.07
CA GLY A 144 -23.14 -19.99 -16.64
C GLY A 144 -22.82 -18.54 -16.22
N ALA A 145 -23.50 -18.02 -15.19
CA ALA A 145 -23.22 -16.71 -14.60
C ALA A 145 -23.20 -15.56 -15.63
N VAL A 146 -24.18 -15.53 -16.54
CA VAL A 146 -24.28 -14.48 -17.57
C VAL A 146 -24.39 -13.11 -16.93
N ASP A 147 -23.44 -12.22 -17.24
CA ASP A 147 -23.38 -10.84 -16.75
C ASP A 147 -23.12 -9.89 -17.92
N PRO A 148 -24.08 -9.02 -18.30
CA PRO A 148 -23.93 -8.08 -19.40
C PRO A 148 -23.04 -6.88 -19.05
N ARG A 149 -22.65 -6.70 -17.78
CA ARG A 149 -21.85 -5.55 -17.33
C ARG A 149 -20.39 -5.76 -17.70
N GLN A 150 -19.90 -5.08 -18.72
CA GLN A 150 -18.46 -5.03 -19.01
C GLN A 150 -17.79 -3.96 -18.16
N ALA A 151 -16.54 -4.19 -17.75
CA ALA A 151 -15.74 -3.10 -17.23
C ALA A 151 -15.40 -2.13 -18.35
N VAL A 152 -15.33 -0.83 -18.05
CA VAL A 152 -14.63 0.11 -18.92
C VAL A 152 -13.15 -0.30 -18.94
N VAL A 153 -12.66 -0.68 -20.13
CA VAL A 153 -11.27 -1.06 -20.38
C VAL A 153 -10.35 0.04 -19.83
N GLY A 154 -9.39 -0.33 -18.97
CA GLY A 154 -8.47 0.59 -18.28
C GLY A 154 -8.72 0.77 -16.78
N GLN A 155 -9.95 0.59 -16.30
CA GLN A 155 -10.27 0.79 -14.87
C GLN A 155 -10.14 -0.48 -13.99
N VAL A 156 -9.96 -1.66 -14.60
CA VAL A 156 -9.77 -2.92 -13.86
C VAL A 156 -8.34 -3.03 -13.30
N GLU A 157 -7.34 -2.54 -14.05
CA GLU A 157 -5.93 -2.52 -13.61
C GLU A 157 -5.69 -1.46 -12.53
N GLU A 158 -6.28 -0.26 -12.67
CA GLU A 158 -6.00 0.86 -11.76
C GLU A 158 -6.54 0.65 -10.33
N LEU A 159 -7.62 -0.14 -10.16
CA LEU A 159 -8.22 -0.44 -8.86
C LEU A 159 -7.68 -1.72 -8.21
N THR A 160 -7.00 -2.59 -8.97
CA THR A 160 -6.31 -3.78 -8.44
C THR A 160 -4.82 -3.53 -8.17
N ALA A 161 -4.25 -2.46 -8.73
CA ALA A 161 -2.90 -2.00 -8.43
C ALA A 161 -2.79 -1.25 -7.09
N ARG A 162 -3.90 -0.85 -6.47
CA ARG A 162 -3.90 -0.21 -5.15
C ARG A 162 -3.87 -1.30 -4.08
N PRO A 163 -2.76 -1.47 -3.34
CA PRO A 163 -2.72 -2.49 -2.29
C PRO A 163 -3.77 -2.17 -1.21
N LYS A 164 -4.38 -3.23 -0.68
CA LYS A 164 -5.38 -3.19 0.40
C LYS A 164 -4.89 -2.43 1.63
N TYR A 165 -3.57 -2.42 1.84
CA TYR A 165 -2.86 -1.65 2.85
C TYR A 165 -1.50 -1.20 2.31
N GLY A 166 -1.07 0.01 2.67
CA GLY A 166 0.23 0.55 2.30
C GLY A 166 0.29 1.14 0.89
N MET A 167 1.50 1.26 0.37
CA MET A 167 1.81 1.80 -0.95
C MET A 167 2.20 0.68 -1.91
N SER A 168 2.02 0.89 -3.22
CA SER A 168 2.44 -0.12 -4.21
C SER A 168 3.94 -0.40 -4.08
N LEU A 169 4.42 -1.55 -4.56
CA LEU A 169 5.85 -1.83 -4.53
C LEU A 169 6.66 -0.76 -5.30
N GLU A 170 6.08 -0.23 -6.37
CA GLU A 170 6.69 0.83 -7.18
C GLU A 170 6.74 2.15 -6.42
N ASP A 171 5.65 2.56 -5.77
CA ASP A 171 5.62 3.75 -4.89
C ASP A 171 6.54 3.58 -3.67
N GLY A 172 6.58 2.36 -3.12
CA GLY A 172 7.47 1.97 -2.04
C GLY A 172 8.92 2.20 -2.39
N ARG A 173 9.34 1.82 -3.60
CA ARG A 173 10.70 2.13 -4.09
C ARG A 173 10.99 3.62 -4.15
N GLN A 174 9.98 4.46 -4.37
CA GLN A 174 10.11 5.92 -4.40
C GLN A 174 10.03 6.58 -3.01
N PHE A 175 9.75 5.83 -1.95
CA PHE A 175 9.64 6.39 -0.61
C PHE A 175 10.98 6.96 -0.12
N TRP A 176 10.92 8.09 0.58
CA TRP A 176 12.09 8.93 0.89
C TRP A 176 13.24 8.17 1.58
N SER A 177 12.94 7.17 2.42
CA SER A 177 13.95 6.40 3.15
C SER A 177 14.66 5.34 2.30
N PHE A 178 14.12 5.00 1.13
CA PHE A 178 14.74 4.08 0.17
C PHE A 178 15.46 4.80 -0.97
N GLN A 179 15.41 6.13 -1.00
CA GLN A 179 16.15 6.93 -1.95
C GLN A 179 17.60 7.13 -1.46
N PRO A 180 18.59 7.17 -2.37
CA PRO A 180 19.94 7.55 -2.00
C PRO A 180 19.98 8.93 -1.31
N VAL A 181 20.74 9.03 -0.23
CA VAL A 181 20.96 10.31 0.47
C VAL A 181 21.69 11.26 -0.48
N LYS A 182 21.14 12.47 -0.63
CA LYS A 182 21.72 13.56 -1.44
C LYS A 182 22.21 14.66 -0.50
N ASP A 183 23.18 15.44 -0.98
CA ASP A 183 23.66 16.65 -0.29
C ASP A 183 23.11 17.90 -1.01
N PRO A 184 21.89 18.37 -0.66
CA PRO A 184 21.29 19.52 -1.31
C PRO A 184 21.95 20.83 -0.87
N ALA A 185 22.03 21.80 -1.78
CA ALA A 185 22.51 23.14 -1.45
C ALA A 185 21.62 23.79 -0.37
N VAL A 186 22.26 24.43 0.61
CA VAL A 186 21.58 25.13 1.70
C VAL A 186 20.77 26.31 1.14
N PRO A 187 19.46 26.41 1.42
CA PRO A 187 18.62 27.49 0.91
C PRO A 187 19.04 28.87 1.43
N LYS A 188 18.90 29.87 0.56
CA LYS A 188 18.99 31.27 0.97
C LYS A 188 17.67 31.69 1.61
N VAL A 189 17.76 32.34 2.76
CA VAL A 189 16.63 32.83 3.58
C VAL A 189 16.70 34.34 3.71
N ARG A 190 15.56 34.99 3.95
CA ARG A 190 15.49 36.44 4.16
C ARG A 190 16.02 36.82 5.54
N ASN A 191 15.62 36.08 6.59
CA ASN A 191 16.14 36.28 7.93
C ASN A 191 17.41 35.44 8.17
N THR A 192 18.57 36.08 8.07
CA THR A 192 19.88 35.41 8.24
C THR A 192 20.31 35.24 9.70
N ASN A 193 19.60 35.84 10.66
CA ASN A 193 20.02 35.86 12.06
C ASN A 193 19.42 34.72 12.90
N TRP A 194 18.32 34.12 12.44
CA TRP A 194 17.64 33.05 13.17
C TRP A 194 18.28 31.67 13.02
N PRO A 195 18.70 31.23 11.82
CA PRO A 195 19.32 29.91 11.64
C PRO A 195 20.62 29.76 12.43
N ARG A 196 20.78 28.65 13.15
CA ARG A 196 22.01 28.31 13.89
C ARG A 196 22.86 27.28 13.15
N ASN A 197 22.24 26.49 12.28
CA ASN A 197 22.90 25.47 11.46
C ASN A 197 22.21 25.33 10.09
N ALA A 198 22.74 24.48 9.21
CA ALA A 198 22.21 24.28 7.87
C ALA A 198 20.76 23.77 7.85
N VAL A 199 20.32 22.95 8.82
CA VAL A 199 18.95 22.42 8.91
C VAL A 199 17.96 23.56 9.13
N ASP A 200 18.31 24.53 9.98
CA ASP A 200 17.46 25.69 10.27
C ASP A 200 17.18 26.53 9.02
N HIS A 201 18.13 26.59 8.06
CA HIS A 201 17.91 27.26 6.78
C HIS A 201 16.81 26.57 5.95
N PHE A 202 16.77 25.24 5.93
CA PHE A 202 15.71 24.51 5.21
C PHE A 202 14.33 24.73 5.84
N ILE A 203 14.27 24.70 7.18
CA ILE A 203 13.04 24.96 7.92
C ILE A 203 12.57 26.40 7.65
N LEU A 204 13.45 27.38 7.86
CA LEU A 204 13.11 28.79 7.70
C LEU A 204 12.73 29.13 6.25
N ALA A 205 13.42 28.57 5.25
CA ALA A 205 13.05 28.78 3.85
C ALA A 205 11.61 28.33 3.58
N ARG A 206 11.19 27.19 4.14
CA ARG A 206 9.82 26.70 3.98
C ARG A 206 8.80 27.57 4.73
N MET A 207 9.18 28.08 5.91
CA MET A 207 8.35 29.00 6.71
C MET A 207 8.16 30.34 6.00
N GLU A 208 9.23 30.95 5.49
CA GLU A 208 9.18 32.21 4.73
C GLU A 208 8.35 32.09 3.44
N GLN A 209 8.44 30.94 2.74
CA GLN A 209 7.57 30.65 1.59
C GLN A 209 6.10 30.53 1.97
N ALA A 210 5.82 30.07 3.18
CA ALA A 210 4.46 29.94 3.72
C ALA A 210 3.98 31.20 4.47
N ASP A 211 4.79 32.27 4.48
CA ASP A 211 4.55 33.50 5.25
C ASP A 211 4.36 33.27 6.77
N VAL A 212 5.06 32.27 7.31
CA VAL A 212 5.08 31.93 8.73
C VAL A 212 6.42 32.37 9.33
N SER A 213 6.38 32.99 10.51
CA SER A 213 7.58 33.36 11.26
C SER A 213 7.88 32.37 12.39
N PRO A 214 9.16 32.15 12.74
CA PRO A 214 9.52 31.34 13.91
C PRO A 214 8.92 31.86 15.20
N ALA A 215 8.48 30.93 16.06
CA ALA A 215 8.06 31.27 17.41
C ALA A 215 9.26 31.79 18.23
N PRO A 216 9.03 32.69 19.20
CA PRO A 216 10.08 33.12 20.11
C PRO A 216 10.62 31.94 20.93
N ALA A 217 11.88 32.03 21.36
CA ALA A 217 12.45 31.07 22.28
C ALA A 217 11.66 31.06 23.60
N ALA A 218 11.49 29.87 24.19
CA ALA A 218 10.91 29.76 25.52
C ALA A 218 11.83 30.42 26.57
N ASP A 219 11.23 31.00 27.61
CA ASP A 219 12.00 31.50 28.74
C ASP A 219 12.69 30.34 29.50
N ALA A 220 13.74 30.67 30.24
CA ALA A 220 14.58 29.67 30.92
C ALA A 220 13.79 28.76 31.87
N ARG A 221 12.80 29.31 32.61
CA ARG A 221 12.00 28.49 33.54
C ARG A 221 11.13 27.51 32.77
N THR A 222 10.46 27.97 31.71
CA THR A 222 9.66 27.11 30.83
C THR A 222 10.52 26.04 30.18
N LEU A 223 11.71 26.40 29.70
CA LEU A 223 12.64 25.49 29.03
C LEU A 223 13.12 24.37 29.96
N LEU A 224 13.60 24.72 31.17
CA LEU A 224 14.03 23.74 32.17
C LEU A 224 12.87 22.82 32.58
N ARG A 225 11.70 23.38 32.83
CA ARG A 225 10.52 22.60 33.20
C ARG A 225 10.17 21.58 32.12
N ARG A 226 10.11 21.99 30.84
CA ARG A 226 9.80 21.10 29.72
C ARG A 226 10.81 19.96 29.61
N VAL A 227 12.10 20.28 29.53
CA VAL A 227 13.13 19.26 29.34
C VAL A 227 13.20 18.26 30.50
N THR A 228 13.00 18.71 31.74
CA THR A 228 12.98 17.82 32.91
C THR A 228 11.77 16.89 32.87
N PHE A 229 10.59 17.44 32.53
CA PHE A 229 9.38 16.65 32.33
C PHE A 229 9.41 15.76 31.09
N ASP A 230 10.25 16.02 30.10
CA ASP A 230 10.38 15.21 28.89
C ASP A 230 11.42 14.09 29.05
N LEU A 231 12.47 14.34 29.82
CA LEU A 231 13.52 13.35 30.04
C LEU A 231 13.27 12.45 31.26
N THR A 232 12.74 12.99 32.36
CA THR A 232 12.62 12.23 33.63
C THR A 232 11.19 12.01 34.09
N GLY A 233 10.26 12.87 33.65
CA GLY A 233 8.84 12.77 33.97
C GLY A 233 8.48 13.45 35.28
N LEU A 234 9.46 14.08 35.91
CA LEU A 234 9.33 14.84 37.15
C LEU A 234 9.60 16.32 36.88
N PRO A 235 9.07 17.23 37.71
CA PRO A 235 9.45 18.63 37.66
C PRO A 235 10.90 18.82 38.15
N PRO A 236 11.57 19.91 37.72
CA PRO A 236 12.85 20.31 38.32
C PRO A 236 12.65 20.72 39.78
N THR A 237 13.65 20.47 40.62
CA THR A 237 13.65 20.98 42.00
C THR A 237 13.87 22.49 42.04
N PRO A 238 13.47 23.19 43.13
CA PRO A 238 13.77 24.61 43.30
C PRO A 238 15.26 24.94 43.16
N ALA A 239 16.14 24.11 43.74
CA ALA A 239 17.59 24.31 43.65
C ALA A 239 18.12 24.18 42.22
N GLU A 240 17.61 23.22 41.45
CA GLU A 240 17.97 23.08 40.03
C GLU A 240 17.47 24.26 39.18
N MET A 241 16.29 24.81 39.51
CA MET A 241 15.75 26.00 38.87
C MET A 241 16.64 27.21 39.13
N ASP A 242 17.00 27.46 40.39
CA ASP A 242 17.85 28.58 40.76
C ASP A 242 19.24 28.46 40.14
N ALA A 243 19.82 27.26 40.13
CA ALA A 243 21.11 26.99 39.50
C ALA A 243 21.08 27.24 37.99
N PHE A 244 20.03 26.81 37.28
CA PHE A 244 19.90 27.05 35.84
C PHE A 244 19.68 28.52 35.50
N LEU A 245 18.88 29.24 36.30
CA LEU A 245 18.65 30.68 36.09
C LEU A 245 19.90 31.52 36.39
N ALA A 246 20.80 31.03 37.24
CA ALA A 246 22.06 31.69 37.54
C ALA A 246 23.18 31.36 36.53
N ASP A 247 23.11 30.24 35.79
CA ASP A 247 24.12 29.87 34.80
C ASP A 247 23.92 30.64 33.49
N THR A 248 24.73 31.67 33.27
CA THR A 248 24.74 32.49 32.04
C THR A 248 25.71 31.97 30.98
N SER A 249 26.33 30.81 31.19
CA SER A 249 27.26 30.23 30.22
C SER A 249 26.53 29.77 28.95
N PRO A 250 27.20 29.80 27.79
CA PRO A 250 26.58 29.39 26.52
C PRO A 250 26.22 27.89 26.47
N GLN A 251 26.64 27.10 27.46
CA GLN A 251 26.39 25.65 27.56
C GLN A 251 25.43 25.30 28.72
N ALA A 252 24.78 26.29 29.33
CA ALA A 252 23.94 26.08 30.51
C ALA A 252 22.83 25.04 30.26
N PHE A 253 22.23 25.06 29.07
CA PHE A 253 21.14 24.15 28.71
C PHE A 253 21.66 22.74 28.42
N GLU A 254 22.77 22.61 27.71
CA GLU A 254 23.43 21.35 27.40
C GLU A 254 23.83 20.61 28.68
N LYS A 255 24.44 21.31 29.66
CA LYS A 255 24.76 20.71 30.97
C LYS A 255 23.54 20.16 31.69
N VAL A 256 22.39 20.84 31.59
CA VAL A 256 21.13 20.36 32.16
C VAL A 256 20.68 19.08 31.46
N VAL A 257 20.71 19.07 30.12
CA VAL A 257 20.34 17.90 29.32
C VAL A 257 21.22 16.70 29.67
N ASP A 258 22.54 16.88 29.69
CA ASP A 258 23.50 15.82 30.03
C ASP A 258 23.24 15.26 31.43
N ARG A 259 23.08 16.14 32.45
CA ARG A 259 22.74 15.74 33.82
C ARG A 259 21.44 14.92 33.88
N LEU A 260 20.43 15.31 33.10
CA LEU A 260 19.13 14.62 33.09
C LEU A 260 19.24 13.25 32.40
N LEU A 261 19.99 13.14 31.31
CA LEU A 261 20.25 11.88 30.61
C LEU A 261 21.06 10.91 31.47
N ASP A 262 22.03 11.42 32.23
CA ASP A 262 22.86 10.62 33.15
C ASP A 262 22.10 10.17 34.41
N SER A 263 20.90 10.71 34.66
CA SER A 263 20.09 10.34 35.82
C SER A 263 19.46 8.96 35.64
N PRO A 264 19.47 8.07 36.66
CA PRO A 264 18.71 6.82 36.64
C PRO A 264 17.22 7.03 36.32
N ARG A 265 16.67 8.19 36.68
CA ARG A 265 15.27 8.57 36.42
C ARG A 265 14.93 8.64 34.94
N TYR A 266 15.89 9.00 34.08
CA TYR A 266 15.70 8.93 32.63
C TYR A 266 15.44 7.48 32.20
N GLY A 267 16.28 6.55 32.65
CA GLY A 267 16.11 5.12 32.41
C GLY A 267 14.78 4.58 32.96
N GLU A 268 14.41 4.93 34.18
CA GLU A 268 13.13 4.55 34.79
C GLU A 268 11.91 5.03 33.96
N ARG A 269 11.95 6.28 33.48
CA ARG A 269 10.86 6.86 32.69
C ARG A 269 10.70 6.14 31.36
N TRP A 270 11.79 5.93 30.63
CA TRP A 270 11.74 5.25 29.34
C TRP A 270 11.45 3.75 29.48
N GLY A 271 12.01 3.10 30.50
CA GLY A 271 11.73 1.71 30.83
C GLY A 271 10.23 1.44 30.97
N ARG A 272 9.48 2.34 31.61
CA ARG A 272 8.02 2.24 31.72
C ARG A 272 7.30 2.28 30.36
N HIS A 273 7.71 3.16 29.44
CA HIS A 273 7.13 3.20 28.09
C HIS A 273 7.41 1.91 27.31
N TRP A 274 8.60 1.33 27.46
CA TRP A 274 8.93 0.05 26.84
C TRP A 274 8.15 -1.12 27.45
N LEU A 275 8.06 -1.18 28.79
CA LEU A 275 7.33 -2.24 29.50
C LEU A 275 5.82 -2.22 29.20
N ASP A 276 5.24 -1.04 28.98
CA ASP A 276 3.85 -0.90 28.52
C ASP A 276 3.63 -1.54 27.14
N VAL A 277 4.62 -1.48 26.24
CA VAL A 277 4.56 -2.10 24.90
C VAL A 277 4.79 -3.61 24.97
N VAL A 278 5.72 -4.08 25.81
CA VAL A 278 6.03 -5.52 25.94
C VAL A 278 4.81 -6.31 26.41
N ARG A 279 4.00 -5.75 27.32
CA ARG A 279 2.76 -6.41 27.78
C ARG A 279 1.73 -6.63 26.66
N TYR A 280 1.79 -5.86 25.57
CA TYR A 280 0.90 -5.98 24.42
C TYR A 280 1.41 -6.94 23.34
N ALA A 281 2.69 -7.32 23.37
CA ALA A 281 3.31 -8.18 22.35
C ALA A 281 3.18 -9.69 22.66
N ASP A 282 2.76 -10.06 23.87
CA ASP A 282 2.59 -11.45 24.33
C ASP A 282 1.14 -11.97 24.24
N THR A 283 0.25 -11.31 23.47
CA THR A 283 -1.15 -11.75 23.26
C THR A 283 -1.46 -12.07 21.81
#